data_AF-A0A2W2D248-F1
#
_entry.id   AF-A0A2W2D248-F1
#
_cell.length_a   1.000
_cell.length_b   1.000
_cell.length_c   1.000
_cell.angle_alpha   90.00
_cell.angle_beta   90.00
_cell.angle_gamma   90.00
#
_symmetry.space_group_name_H-M   'P 1'
#
loop_
_entity.id
_entity.type
_entity.pdbx_description
1 polymer ?
#
loop_
_entity_poly.entity_id
_entity_poly.type
_entity_poly.pdbx_seq_one_letter_code
_entity_poly.pdbx_strand_id
1 'polypeptide(L)'
;MGAAERMSNKIGNHRTVKASSNAIPDLLGQPQLEFVRVSGREALSELFTYTVDLRPVSLAADQSMLESDLDAAIGHEMTLSIELDGMGTGLLGGVGAGVREITGLITAVELIGGVDNNRLYRYT
;
A
#
# COMPACT_ATOMS: atom_id res chain seq x y z
N MET A 1 28.34 -25.29 12.18
CA MET A 1 27.06 -25.17 11.44
C MET A 1 26.00 -24.76 12.45
N GLY A 2 25.43 -23.56 12.38
CA GLY A 2 24.42 -23.14 13.38
C GLY A 2 24.28 -21.64 13.65
N ALA A 3 25.11 -20.77 13.06
CA ALA A 3 25.01 -19.31 13.26
C ALA A 3 24.32 -18.56 12.10
N ALA A 4 24.49 -19.01 10.86
CA ALA A 4 23.94 -18.32 9.68
C ALA A 4 22.42 -18.48 9.50
N GLU A 5 21.84 -19.55 10.03
CA GLU A 5 20.42 -19.87 9.88
C GLU A 5 19.51 -19.03 10.80
N ARG A 6 20.08 -18.38 11.83
CA ARG A 6 19.33 -17.55 12.78
C ARG A 6 19.17 -16.09 12.36
N MET A 7 19.79 -15.66 11.26
CA MET A 7 19.67 -14.29 10.76
C MET A 7 18.58 -14.11 9.69
N SER A 8 17.97 -15.18 9.20
CA SER A 8 16.90 -15.09 8.19
C SER A 8 15.53 -14.67 8.76
N ASN A 9 15.38 -14.54 10.07
CA ASN A 9 14.07 -14.23 10.69
C ASN A 9 13.92 -12.75 11.10
N LYS A 10 14.75 -11.87 10.53
CA LYS A 10 14.62 -10.40 10.61
C LYS A 10 14.28 -9.81 9.23
N ILE A 11 13.55 -10.57 8.41
CA ILE A 11 13.02 -10.09 7.14
C ILE A 11 11.80 -9.23 7.50
N GLY A 12 12.00 -7.92 7.57
CA GLY A 12 10.89 -6.96 7.54
C GLY A 12 9.98 -7.33 6.37
N ASN A 13 8.66 -7.26 6.59
CA ASN A 13 7.63 -7.68 5.65
C ASN A 13 7.87 -7.09 4.26
N HIS A 14 8.54 -7.84 3.37
CA HIS A 14 8.85 -7.38 2.03
C HIS A 14 7.57 -7.47 1.20
N ARG A 15 6.96 -6.31 0.97
CA ARG A 15 5.69 -6.19 0.24
C ARG A 15 5.98 -5.76 -1.19
N THR A 16 5.49 -6.58 -2.12
CA THR A 16 5.52 -6.30 -3.56
C THR A 16 4.75 -5.03 -3.92
N VAL A 17 3.75 -4.63 -3.12
CA VAL A 17 3.00 -3.39 -3.33
C VAL A 17 2.97 -2.56 -2.04
N LYS A 18 3.26 -1.28 -2.17
CA LYS A 18 3.21 -0.28 -1.09
C LYS A 18 2.34 0.90 -1.52
N ALA A 19 1.58 1.44 -0.57
CA ALA A 19 0.83 2.68 -0.75
C ALA A 19 1.41 3.75 0.15
N SER A 20 1.64 4.95 -0.37
CA SER A 20 2.11 6.12 0.38
C SER A 20 1.25 7.33 0.08
N SER A 21 0.97 8.12 1.12
CA SER A 21 0.26 9.41 1.00
C SER A 21 0.55 10.24 2.24
N ASN A 22 0.65 11.56 2.07
CA ASN A 22 0.75 12.49 3.21
C ASN A 22 -0.52 12.48 4.09
N ALA A 23 -1.65 12.00 3.55
CA ALA A 23 -2.89 11.84 4.27
C ALA A 23 -2.95 10.60 5.16
N ILE A 24 -2.02 9.66 5.00
CA ILE A 24 -1.91 8.49 5.87
C ILE A 24 -0.83 8.83 6.90
N PRO A 25 -1.20 9.19 8.14
CA PRO A 25 -0.21 9.55 9.13
C PRO A 25 0.68 8.34 9.46
N ASP A 26 2.00 8.55 9.47
CA ASP A 26 2.93 7.56 10.00
C ASP A 26 2.84 7.52 11.52
N LEU A 27 2.88 6.32 12.10
CA LEU A 27 3.04 6.13 13.53
C LEU A 27 4.48 5.67 13.80
N LEU A 28 5.27 6.53 14.45
CA LEU A 28 6.68 6.25 14.78
C LEU A 28 7.55 5.93 13.54
N GLY A 29 7.28 6.59 12.41
CA GLY A 29 7.99 6.35 11.14
C GLY A 29 7.64 5.02 10.48
N GLN A 30 6.54 4.38 10.89
CA GLN A 30 5.97 3.22 10.22
C GLN A 30 4.59 3.57 9.67
N PRO A 31 4.24 3.10 8.46
CA PRO A 31 2.92 3.32 7.90
C PRO A 31 1.88 2.64 8.80
N GLN A 32 0.84 3.38 9.17
CA GLN A 32 -0.25 2.88 10.01
C GLN A 32 -1.12 1.85 9.28
N LEU A 33 -1.08 1.87 7.95
CA LEU A 33 -1.90 1.05 7.09
C LEU A 33 -1.03 0.14 6.23
N GLU A 34 -1.41 -1.14 6.14
CA GLU A 34 -0.86 -2.10 5.20
C GLU A 34 -1.73 -2.24 3.96
N PHE A 35 -1.07 -2.43 2.82
CA PHE A 35 -1.73 -2.74 1.56
C PHE A 35 -2.41 -4.11 1.61
N VAL A 36 -3.68 -4.16 1.18
CA VAL A 36 -4.44 -5.40 1.01
C VAL A 36 -4.70 -5.68 -0.47
N ARG A 37 -5.21 -4.70 -1.23
CA ARG A 37 -5.63 -4.90 -2.62
C ARG A 37 -5.64 -3.59 -3.39
N VAL A 38 -5.33 -3.65 -4.68
CA VAL A 38 -5.61 -2.59 -5.65
C VAL A 38 -6.49 -3.15 -6.77
N SER A 39 -7.45 -2.36 -7.23
CA SER A 39 -8.22 -2.63 -8.44
C SER A 39 -8.55 -1.33 -9.12
N GLY A 40 -8.36 -1.26 -10.43
CA GLY A 40 -8.66 -0.06 -11.18
C GLY A 40 -8.89 -0.33 -12.64
N ARG A 41 -9.24 0.75 -13.33
CA ARG A 41 -9.47 0.80 -14.77
C ARG A 41 -8.68 1.97 -15.34
N GLU A 42 -7.99 1.69 -16.44
CA GLU A 42 -7.28 2.66 -17.26
C GLU A 42 -7.75 2.48 -18.71
N ALA A 43 -7.93 3.59 -19.42
CA ALA A 43 -8.20 3.62 -20.85
C ALA A 43 -7.52 4.84 -21.47
N LEU A 44 -7.24 4.78 -22.78
CA LEU A 44 -6.58 5.87 -23.46
C LEU A 44 -7.51 7.10 -23.52
N SER A 45 -6.99 8.26 -23.13
CA SER A 45 -7.73 9.53 -23.11
C SER A 45 -8.93 9.56 -22.15
N GLU A 46 -8.96 8.68 -21.15
CA GLU A 46 -9.94 8.70 -20.06
C GLU A 46 -9.25 8.90 -18.72
N LEU A 47 -9.96 9.47 -17.74
CA LEU A 47 -9.48 9.49 -16.37
C LEU A 47 -9.46 8.06 -15.84
N PHE A 48 -8.33 7.64 -15.29
CA PHE A 48 -8.25 6.38 -14.59
C PHE A 48 -8.98 6.45 -13.26
N THR A 49 -9.34 5.29 -12.73
CA THR A 49 -9.84 5.17 -11.36
C THR A 49 -9.25 3.93 -10.74
N TYR A 50 -8.69 4.09 -9.55
CA TYR A 50 -8.20 2.99 -8.73
C TYR A 50 -8.96 2.96 -7.42
N THR A 51 -9.08 1.77 -6.85
CA THR A 51 -9.52 1.57 -5.48
C THR A 51 -8.41 0.80 -4.77
N VAL A 52 -8.02 1.30 -3.62
CA VAL A 52 -6.95 0.74 -2.80
C VAL A 52 -7.53 0.38 -1.44
N ASP A 53 -7.56 -0.91 -1.14
CA ASP A 53 -7.99 -1.41 0.15
C ASP A 53 -6.78 -1.51 1.08
N LEU A 54 -6.88 -0.86 2.23
CA LEU A 54 -5.86 -0.75 3.26
C LEU A 54 -6.39 -1.22 4.61
N ARG A 55 -5.54 -1.87 5.40
CA ARG A 55 -5.88 -2.35 6.75
C ARG A 55 -4.92 -1.77 7.79
N PRO A 56 -5.38 -1.44 9.01
CA PRO A 56 -4.47 -1.07 10.10
C PRO A 56 -3.48 -2.18 10.46
N VAL A 57 -2.22 -1.82 10.67
CA VAL A 57 -1.15 -2.77 11.01
C VAL A 57 -1.17 -3.21 12.48
N SER A 58 -1.91 -2.50 13.33
CA SER A 58 -1.99 -2.75 14.78
C SER A 58 -3.28 -2.20 15.38
N LEU A 59 -3.59 -2.57 16.62
CA LEU A 59 -4.70 -2.00 17.38
C LEU A 59 -4.60 -0.49 17.54
N ALA A 60 -3.38 0.03 17.74
CA ALA A 60 -3.17 1.47 17.87
C ALA A 60 -3.46 2.21 16.56
N ALA A 61 -3.07 1.63 15.42
CA ALA A 61 -3.40 2.18 14.11
C ALA A 61 -4.90 2.10 13.81
N ASP A 62 -5.57 1.01 14.22
CA ASP A 62 -7.01 0.85 14.05
C ASP A 62 -7.77 1.93 14.85
N GLN A 63 -7.39 2.15 16.10
CA GLN A 63 -7.97 3.19 16.94
C GLN A 63 -7.70 4.59 16.38
N SER A 64 -6.48 4.86 15.90
CA SER A 64 -6.15 6.14 15.27
C SER A 64 -7.00 6.42 14.02
N MET A 65 -7.28 5.40 13.20
CA MET A 65 -8.15 5.55 12.03
C MET A 65 -9.61 5.81 12.42
N LEU A 66 -10.10 5.18 13.49
CA LEU A 66 -11.46 5.42 13.99
C LEU A 66 -11.66 6.83 14.54
N GLU A 67 -10.62 7.42 15.11
CA GLU A 67 -10.63 8.78 15.64
C GLU A 67 -10.34 9.84 14.56
N SER A 68 -9.85 9.42 13.39
CA SER A 68 -9.50 10.32 12.30
C SER A 68 -10.69 10.75 11.45
N ASP A 69 -10.59 11.96 10.89
CA ASP A 69 -11.47 12.41 9.82
C ASP A 69 -10.99 11.82 8.48
N LEU A 70 -11.72 10.83 7.96
CA LEU A 70 -11.36 10.16 6.70
C LEU A 70 -11.38 11.12 5.51
N ASP A 71 -12.25 12.12 5.54
CA ASP A 71 -12.39 13.10 4.44
C ASP A 71 -11.18 14.05 4.38
N ALA A 72 -10.40 14.16 5.46
CA ALA A 72 -9.15 14.92 5.46
C ALA A 72 -8.12 14.37 4.46
N ALA A 73 -8.27 13.12 4.02
CA ALA A 73 -7.43 12.53 2.99
C ALA A 73 -7.80 12.95 1.56
N ILE A 74 -9.03 13.39 1.33
CA ILE A 74 -9.50 13.80 0.01
C ILE A 74 -8.68 15.02 -0.46
N GLY A 75 -8.28 15.01 -1.73
CA GLY A 75 -7.44 16.05 -2.31
C GLY A 75 -5.94 15.88 -2.03
N HIS A 76 -5.52 14.85 -1.30
CA HIS A 76 -4.12 14.48 -1.19
C HIS A 76 -3.73 13.46 -2.26
N GLU A 77 -2.46 13.48 -2.64
CA GLU A 77 -1.89 12.49 -3.55
C GLU A 77 -1.65 11.16 -2.83
N MET A 78 -1.95 10.05 -3.51
CA MET A 78 -1.51 8.71 -3.14
C MET A 78 -0.64 8.13 -4.25
N THR A 79 0.47 7.52 -3.87
CA THR A 79 1.35 6.76 -4.77
C THR A 79 1.35 5.29 -4.39
N LEU A 80 1.09 4.42 -5.36
CA LEU A 80 1.30 2.98 -5.26
C LEU A 80 2.64 2.63 -5.91
N SER A 81 3.55 2.01 -5.16
CA SER A 81 4.80 1.45 -5.67
C SER A 81 4.66 -0.06 -5.79
N ILE A 82 4.79 -0.58 -7.01
CA ILE A 82 4.64 -2.00 -7.36
C ILE A 82 5.99 -2.51 -7.85
N GLU A 83 6.60 -3.42 -7.10
CA GLU A 83 7.84 -4.07 -7.48
C GLU A 83 7.58 -5.06 -8.64
N LEU A 84 8.43 -4.97 -9.65
CA LEU A 84 8.39 -5.81 -10.85
C LEU A 84 9.68 -6.64 -10.90
N ASP A 85 9.54 -7.95 -10.95
CA ASP A 85 10.67 -8.89 -11.02
C ASP A 85 11.37 -8.89 -12.41
N GLY A 86 10.70 -8.31 -13.41
CA GLY A 86 11.11 -8.34 -14.81
C GLY A 86 10.80 -9.67 -15.49
N MET A 87 10.84 -9.66 -16.83
CA MET A 87 10.87 -10.89 -17.61
C MET A 87 12.33 -11.33 -17.68
N GLY A 88 12.66 -12.53 -17.22
CA GLY A 88 14.03 -13.05 -17.10
C GLY A 88 14.79 -13.25 -18.43
N THR A 89 14.56 -12.44 -19.45
CA THR A 89 15.23 -12.46 -20.76
C THR A 89 16.43 -11.49 -20.76
N GLY A 90 17.43 -11.73 -21.61
CA GLY A 90 18.68 -10.94 -21.68
C GLY A 90 19.89 -11.62 -21.01
N LEU A 91 21.10 -11.15 -21.31
CA LEU A 91 22.38 -11.80 -20.92
C LEU A 91 22.61 -11.85 -19.38
N LEU A 92 22.01 -10.93 -18.64
CA LEU A 92 22.07 -10.85 -17.18
C LEU A 92 20.74 -11.23 -16.49
N GLY A 93 19.70 -11.56 -17.26
CA GLY A 93 18.33 -11.69 -16.76
C GLY A 93 17.71 -10.36 -16.29
N GLY A 94 16.43 -10.40 -15.88
CA GLY A 94 15.76 -9.26 -15.23
C GLY A 94 15.36 -8.08 -16.12
N VAL A 95 15.25 -8.26 -17.44
CA VAL A 95 14.76 -7.18 -18.32
C VAL A 95 13.31 -6.82 -17.97
N GLY A 96 13.10 -5.55 -17.61
CA GLY A 96 11.80 -5.07 -17.12
C GLY A 96 11.63 -5.16 -15.61
N ALA A 97 12.68 -5.51 -14.86
CA ALA A 97 12.68 -5.39 -13.40
C ALA A 97 12.71 -3.92 -12.98
N GLY A 98 12.07 -3.59 -11.87
CA GLY A 98 12.01 -2.21 -11.36
C GLY A 98 10.82 -1.97 -10.46
N VAL A 99 10.41 -0.70 -10.34
CA VAL A 99 9.23 -0.29 -9.60
C VAL A 99 8.32 0.47 -10.55
N ARG A 100 7.07 0.01 -10.68
CA ARG A 100 6.00 0.79 -11.31
C ARG A 100 5.34 1.65 -10.25
N GLU A 101 5.12 2.92 -10.59
CA GLU A 101 4.37 3.83 -9.75
C GLU A 101 3.01 4.14 -10.39
N ILE A 102 1.96 4.18 -9.56
CA ILE A 102 0.65 4.71 -9.92
C ILE A 102 0.36 5.83 -8.94
N THR A 103 0.36 7.06 -9.42
CA THR A 103 0.16 8.27 -8.61
C THR A 103 -1.13 8.95 -9.02
N GLY A 104 -1.98 9.24 -8.05
CA GLY A 104 -3.29 9.85 -8.28
C GLY A 104 -3.79 10.63 -7.07
N LEU A 105 -4.89 11.35 -7.28
CA LEU A 105 -5.55 12.13 -6.23
C LEU A 105 -6.58 11.27 -5.51
N ILE A 106 -6.60 11.31 -4.18
CA ILE A 106 -7.65 10.70 -3.38
C ILE A 106 -8.93 11.52 -3.55
N THR A 107 -10.00 10.86 -3.97
CA THR A 107 -11.33 11.42 -4.22
C THR A 107 -12.38 10.93 -3.24
N ALA A 108 -12.18 9.76 -2.63
CA ALA A 108 -13.06 9.23 -1.60
C ALA A 108 -12.31 8.29 -0.65
N VAL A 109 -12.77 8.21 0.60
CA VAL A 109 -12.30 7.25 1.60
C VAL A 109 -13.48 6.63 2.33
N GLU A 110 -13.53 5.29 2.41
CA GLU A 110 -14.67 4.57 2.98
C GLU A 110 -14.21 3.43 3.90
N LEU A 111 -14.89 3.23 5.03
CA LEU A 111 -14.79 1.97 5.79
C LEU A 111 -15.71 0.93 5.14
N ILE A 112 -15.12 -0.07 4.47
CA ILE A 112 -15.86 -1.05 3.65
C ILE A 112 -16.11 -2.38 4.36
N GLY A 113 -15.60 -2.56 5.58
CA GLY A 113 -15.89 -3.74 6.38
C GLY A 113 -14.87 -4.03 7.47
N GLY A 114 -15.00 -5.21 8.07
CA GLY A 114 -14.18 -5.68 9.18
C GLY A 114 -14.77 -5.32 10.55
N VAL A 115 -14.31 -6.03 11.57
CA VAL A 115 -14.60 -5.79 12.99
C VAL A 115 -13.29 -5.77 13.74
N ASP A 116 -13.23 -4.97 14.80
CA ASP A 116 -12.05 -4.79 15.64
C ASP A 116 -10.78 -4.53 14.79
N ASN A 117 -9.71 -5.28 15.05
CA ASN A 117 -8.40 -5.14 14.40
C ASN A 117 -8.34 -5.58 12.92
N ASN A 118 -9.47 -5.84 12.27
CA ASN A 118 -9.54 -6.29 10.88
C ASN A 118 -10.37 -5.36 10.00
N ARG A 119 -10.55 -4.09 10.39
CA ARG A 119 -11.20 -3.07 9.56
C ARG A 119 -10.48 -2.87 8.23
N LEU A 120 -11.26 -2.56 7.21
CA LEU A 120 -10.77 -2.37 5.85
C LEU A 120 -11.24 -1.01 5.34
N TYR A 121 -10.30 -0.16 4.98
CA TYR A 121 -10.54 1.16 4.43
C TYR A 121 -10.26 1.15 2.93
N ARG A 122 -11.11 1.79 2.14
CA ARG A 122 -10.94 1.94 0.70
C ARG A 122 -10.66 3.39 0.36
N TYR A 123 -9.57 3.62 -0.36
CA TYR A 123 -9.24 4.90 -0.97
C TYR A 123 -9.53 4.81 -2.47
N THR A 124 -10.16 5.84 -3.04
CA THR A 124 -10.44 5.95 -4.48
C THR A 124 -9.68 7.11 -5.09
#